data_AF-A0A6I9YSX3-F1
#
_entry.id   AF-A0A6I9YSX3-F1
#
_cell.length_a   1.000
_cell.length_b   1.000
_cell.length_c   1.000
_cell.angle_alpha   90.00
_cell.angle_beta   90.00
_cell.angle_gamma   90.00
#
_symmetry.space_group_name_H-M   'P 1'
#
loop_
_entity.id
_entity.type
_entity.pdbx_description
1 polymer ?
#
loop_
_entity_poly.entity_id
_entity_poly.type
_entity_poly.pdbx_seq_one_letter_code
_entity_poly.pdbx_strand_id
1 'polypeptide(L)'
;MTKDHLAEEKTSLQKSLLFYESQHGRPVSREDRHVVKPLYDRYRLVKQMLTRASITPILGSPSTKRRSQMLQPIIEGETAHFFEEIKEEEEDGDISSELTDILKSSAQIHPIATSPVENSESDVEESQEKLTRELRLSSIRAASMPELLEQLWKARGEKKKLRKTLREFEEGFYQQNGRNVQKEDRGPMLDEYREYKKVKAKLRLLEVLISKQDPSK
;
A
#
# COMPACT_ATOMS: atom_id res chain seq x y z
N MET A 1 6.63 -6.25 40.02
CA MET A 1 6.75 -7.15 38.86
C MET A 1 8.18 -7.66 38.86
N THR A 2 8.39 -8.92 39.23
CA THR A 2 9.74 -9.53 39.30
C THR A 2 10.21 -9.91 37.89
N LYS A 3 11.52 -10.12 37.72
CA LYS A 3 12.12 -10.47 36.42
C LYS A 3 11.55 -11.77 35.84
N ASP A 4 11.31 -12.75 36.70
CA ASP A 4 10.77 -14.06 36.29
C ASP A 4 9.32 -13.94 35.80
N HIS A 5 8.49 -13.14 36.49
CA HIS A 5 7.14 -12.83 36.01
C HIS A 5 7.12 -12.11 34.66
N LEU A 6 8.08 -11.21 34.39
CA LEU A 6 8.21 -10.59 33.06
C LEU A 6 8.59 -11.62 31.98
N ALA A 7 9.45 -12.58 32.30
CA ALA A 7 9.85 -13.63 31.37
C ALA A 7 8.69 -14.59 31.07
N GLU A 8 7.95 -15.01 32.09
CA GLU A 8 6.73 -15.81 31.93
C GLU A 8 5.69 -15.09 31.07
N GLU A 9 5.39 -13.83 31.40
CA GLU A 9 4.42 -13.03 30.64
C GLU A 9 4.85 -12.87 29.18
N LYS A 10 6.14 -12.62 28.93
CA LYS A 10 6.70 -12.56 27.56
C LYS A 10 6.40 -13.85 26.79
N THR A 11 6.67 -15.01 27.39
CA THR A 11 6.42 -16.31 26.72
C THR A 11 4.94 -16.57 26.50
N SER A 12 4.09 -16.20 27.46
CA SER A 12 2.63 -16.29 27.33
C SER A 12 2.13 -15.43 26.16
N LEU A 13 2.56 -14.18 26.06
CA LEU A 13 2.21 -13.28 24.96
C LEU A 13 2.70 -13.79 23.60
N GLN A 14 3.91 -14.35 23.53
CA GLN A 14 4.43 -14.97 22.31
C GLN A 14 3.57 -16.16 21.86
N LYS A 15 3.16 -17.03 22.79
CA LYS A 15 2.27 -18.16 22.50
C LYS A 15 0.90 -17.69 22.02
N SER A 16 0.30 -16.70 22.68
CA SER A 16 -0.99 -16.14 22.26
C SER A 16 -0.94 -15.49 20.87
N LEU A 17 0.15 -14.76 20.55
CA LEU A 17 0.35 -14.16 19.23
C LEU A 17 0.50 -15.24 18.13
N LEU A 18 1.30 -16.28 18.39
CA LEU A 18 1.46 -17.40 17.47
C LEU A 18 0.17 -18.20 17.30
N PHE A 19 -0.59 -18.40 18.38
CA PHE A 19 -1.88 -19.07 18.34
C PHE A 19 -2.88 -18.30 17.47
N TYR A 20 -2.92 -16.97 17.61
CA TYR A 20 -3.71 -16.13 16.73
C TYR A 20 -3.28 -16.28 15.26
N GLU A 21 -1.97 -16.24 14.97
CA GLU A 21 -1.45 -16.45 13.61
C GLU A 21 -1.80 -17.84 13.05
N SER A 22 -1.78 -18.88 13.88
CA SER A 22 -2.14 -20.24 13.46
C SER A 22 -3.62 -20.39 13.06
N GLN A 23 -4.51 -19.61 13.67
CA GLN A 23 -5.95 -19.66 13.41
C GLN A 23 -6.39 -18.69 12.31
N HIS A 24 -5.84 -17.48 12.30
CA HIS A 24 -6.31 -16.38 11.46
C HIS A 24 -5.30 -15.97 10.38
N GLY A 25 -4.07 -16.49 10.42
CA GLY A 25 -2.98 -16.03 9.57
C GLY A 25 -2.42 -14.68 10.01
N ARG A 26 -1.70 -14.01 9.11
CA ARG A 26 -1.12 -12.69 9.39
C ARG A 26 -2.22 -11.62 9.46
N PRO A 27 -2.21 -10.70 10.44
CA PRO A 27 -3.21 -9.64 10.52
C PRO A 27 -3.15 -8.68 9.31
N VAL A 28 -4.06 -8.85 8.33
CA VAL A 28 -4.12 -8.02 7.11
C VAL A 28 -5.19 -6.94 7.24
N SER A 29 -6.35 -7.30 7.81
CA SER A 29 -7.46 -6.37 7.99
C SER A 29 -7.20 -5.38 9.13
N ARG A 30 -8.03 -4.33 9.17
CA ARG A 30 -8.03 -3.36 10.27
C ARG A 30 -8.56 -3.99 11.55
N GLU A 31 -9.55 -4.86 11.44
CA GLU A 31 -10.20 -5.58 12.53
C GLU A 31 -9.22 -6.54 13.18
N ASP A 32 -8.52 -7.36 12.37
CA ASP A 32 -7.47 -8.26 12.85
C ASP A 32 -6.42 -7.50 13.65
N ARG A 33 -5.95 -6.37 13.10
CA ARG A 33 -5.01 -5.48 13.77
C ARG A 33 -5.55 -4.94 15.09
N HIS A 34 -6.83 -4.62 15.20
CA HIS A 34 -7.43 -4.19 16.46
C HIS A 34 -7.44 -5.28 17.52
N VAL A 35 -7.74 -6.53 17.14
CA VAL A 35 -7.78 -7.67 18.06
C VAL A 35 -6.40 -7.97 18.64
N VAL A 36 -5.36 -7.98 17.80
CA VAL A 36 -3.99 -8.32 18.24
C VAL A 36 -3.22 -7.16 18.85
N LYS A 37 -3.62 -5.90 18.59
CA LYS A 37 -2.88 -4.71 19.04
C LYS A 37 -2.62 -4.66 20.55
N PRO A 38 -3.59 -4.97 21.44
CA PRO A 38 -3.34 -5.01 22.88
C PRO A 38 -2.24 -6.02 23.26
N LEU A 39 -2.15 -7.16 22.58
CA LEU A 39 -1.12 -8.18 22.82
C LEU A 39 0.26 -7.68 22.37
N TYR A 40 0.35 -7.04 21.20
CA TYR A 40 1.60 -6.44 20.71
C TYR A 40 2.09 -5.31 21.61
N ASP A 41 1.20 -4.43 22.05
CA ASP A 41 1.53 -3.30 22.91
C ASP A 41 2.06 -3.81 24.27
N ARG A 42 1.38 -4.80 24.86
CA ARG A 42 1.82 -5.43 26.11
C ARG A 42 3.16 -6.15 25.95
N TYR A 43 3.33 -6.93 24.87
CA TYR A 43 4.57 -7.64 24.58
C TYR A 43 5.76 -6.68 24.43
N ARG A 44 5.58 -5.56 23.73
CA ARG A 44 6.62 -4.53 23.59
C ARG A 44 7.00 -3.91 24.93
N LEU A 45 6.02 -3.62 25.79
CA LEU A 45 6.26 -3.10 27.13
C LEU A 45 7.05 -4.11 27.98
N VAL A 46 6.61 -5.36 28.02
CA VAL A 46 7.28 -6.44 28.76
C VAL A 46 8.72 -6.63 28.24
N LYS A 47 8.91 -6.64 26.92
CA LYS A 47 10.24 -6.74 26.29
C LYS A 47 11.13 -5.56 26.71
N GLN A 48 10.61 -4.34 26.72
CA GLN A 48 11.34 -3.14 27.16
C GLN A 48 11.69 -3.20 28.66
N MET A 49 10.74 -3.64 29.50
CA MET A 49 10.97 -3.81 30.94
C MET A 49 12.02 -4.87 31.22
N LEU A 50 12.01 -5.99 30.48
CA LEU A 50 13.01 -7.04 30.62
C LEU A 50 14.41 -6.54 30.24
N THR A 51 14.55 -5.78 29.15
CA THR A 51 15.81 -5.11 28.79
C THR A 51 16.28 -4.18 29.90
N ARG A 52 15.38 -3.38 30.50
CA ARG A 52 15.73 -2.47 31.60
C ARG A 52 16.09 -3.20 32.88
N ALA A 53 15.39 -4.28 33.23
CA ALA A 53 15.66 -5.11 34.39
C ALA A 53 16.97 -5.91 34.26
N SER A 54 17.48 -6.11 33.04
CA SER A 54 18.80 -6.72 32.79
C SER A 54 19.97 -5.74 32.76
N ILE A 55 19.72 -4.42 32.75
CA ILE A 55 20.79 -3.42 32.84
C ILE A 55 21.22 -3.36 34.32
N THR A 56 22.31 -4.04 34.65
CA THR A 56 23.05 -3.78 35.89
C THR A 56 23.43 -2.30 35.96
N PRO A 57 23.17 -1.59 37.06
CA PRO A 57 23.57 -0.20 37.22
C PRO A 57 25.08 -0.17 37.45
N ILE A 58 25.86 -0.21 36.37
CA ILE A 58 27.22 0.28 36.42
C ILE A 58 27.10 1.81 36.47
N LEU A 59 27.87 2.41 37.37
CA LEU A 59 27.97 3.82 37.73
C LEU A 59 28.25 4.76 36.52
N GLY A 60 27.33 4.82 35.57
CA GLY A 60 27.50 5.50 34.28
C GLY A 60 26.29 5.28 33.37
N SER A 61 25.24 6.09 33.57
CA SER A 61 24.10 6.39 32.70
C SER A 61 23.88 5.52 31.43
N PRO A 62 22.73 4.82 31.27
CA PRO A 62 22.39 4.07 30.05
C PRO A 62 22.01 4.95 28.84
N SER A 63 22.22 6.28 28.93
CA SER A 63 21.75 7.28 27.96
C SER A 63 22.86 7.75 27.00
N THR A 64 23.68 6.85 26.48
CA THR A 64 24.81 7.22 25.59
C THR A 64 24.87 6.46 24.27
N LYS A 65 24.19 5.32 24.10
CA LYS A 65 24.22 4.57 22.81
C LYS A 65 23.48 5.24 21.64
N ARG A 66 22.75 6.34 21.85
CA ARG A 66 22.24 7.20 20.77
C ARG A 66 22.88 8.59 20.71
N ARG A 67 23.81 8.92 21.61
CA ARG A 67 24.45 10.24 21.70
C ARG A 67 25.98 10.16 21.63
N SER A 68 26.53 9.09 21.03
CA SER A 68 27.97 8.87 20.90
C SER A 68 28.42 8.67 19.45
N GLN A 69 27.76 9.34 18.51
CA GLN A 69 28.48 9.84 17.34
C GLN A 69 28.65 11.35 17.53
N MET A 70 29.51 11.75 18.47
CA MET A 70 30.20 13.02 18.26
C MET A 70 31.12 12.75 17.08
N LEU A 71 30.69 13.15 15.88
CA LEU A 71 31.51 13.09 14.69
C LEU A 71 32.80 13.85 14.99
N GLN A 72 33.93 13.21 14.73
CA GLN A 72 35.22 13.88 14.86
C GLN A 72 35.24 15.09 13.92
N PRO A 73 35.82 16.23 14.33
CA PRO A 73 36.00 17.36 13.44
C PRO A 73 36.78 16.90 12.21
N ILE A 74 36.25 17.17 11.01
CA ILE A 74 36.92 16.82 9.76
C ILE A 74 38.19 17.66 9.68
N ILE A 75 39.34 17.01 9.56
CA ILE A 75 40.63 17.67 9.41
C ILE A 75 40.71 18.18 7.97
N GLU A 76 40.82 19.50 7.80
CA GLU A 76 40.90 20.13 6.48
C GLU A 76 42.23 19.75 5.81
N GLY A 77 42.16 19.07 4.65
CA GLY A 77 43.32 18.59 3.88
C GLY A 77 43.48 17.06 3.83
N GLU A 78 42.69 16.30 4.59
CA GLU A 78 42.75 14.83 4.62
C GLU A 78 41.54 14.21 3.89
N THR A 79 41.76 13.29 2.95
CA THR A 79 40.67 12.64 2.21
C THR A 79 40.02 11.58 3.10
N ALA A 80 38.78 11.81 3.53
CA ALA A 80 38.05 10.88 4.38
C ALA A 80 37.73 9.57 3.64
N HIS A 81 38.27 8.45 4.11
CA HIS A 81 37.96 7.11 3.62
C HIS A 81 36.64 6.62 4.24
N PHE A 82 35.53 6.79 3.51
CA PHE A 82 34.19 6.35 3.94
C PHE A 82 33.87 4.88 3.59
N PHE A 83 34.77 4.22 2.86
CA PHE A 83 34.70 2.80 2.61
C PHE A 83 35.78 2.13 3.44
N GLU A 84 35.36 1.56 4.58
CA GLU A 84 36.05 0.41 5.14
C GLU A 84 35.99 -0.65 4.04
N GLU A 85 37.16 -0.92 3.47
CA GLU A 85 37.44 -2.06 2.61
C GLU A 85 36.83 -3.29 3.30
N ILE A 86 35.79 -3.86 2.69
CA ILE A 86 35.23 -5.12 3.17
C ILE A 86 36.39 -6.11 3.04
N LYS A 87 37.04 -6.41 4.17
CA LYS A 87 37.89 -7.58 4.29
C LYS A 87 36.98 -8.78 4.00
N GLU A 88 37.05 -9.25 2.77
CA GLU A 88 36.73 -10.63 2.45
C GLU A 88 37.70 -11.49 3.27
N GLU A 89 37.24 -11.90 4.46
CA GLU A 89 37.78 -13.10 5.09
C GLU A 89 37.25 -14.28 4.27
N GLU A 90 38.18 -14.97 3.62
CA GLU A 90 37.96 -16.27 3.01
C GLU A 90 37.46 -17.24 4.08
N GLU A 91 36.19 -17.63 3.98
CA GLU A 91 35.68 -18.86 4.57
C GLU A 91 35.01 -19.65 3.45
N ASP A 92 35.60 -20.81 3.13
CA ASP A 92 35.22 -21.73 2.06
C ASP A 92 33.72 -22.06 2.10
N GLY A 93 33.00 -21.65 1.06
CA GLY A 93 31.59 -21.95 0.86
C GLY A 93 31.21 -21.76 -0.60
N ASP A 94 31.07 -22.87 -1.31
CA ASP A 94 30.78 -22.99 -2.73
C ASP A 94 29.39 -22.41 -3.11
N ILE A 95 29.35 -21.17 -3.61
CA ILE A 95 28.12 -20.49 -4.10
C ILE A 95 28.29 -19.81 -5.47
N SER A 96 29.43 -19.98 -6.13
CA SER A 96 29.74 -19.30 -7.40
C SER A 96 29.07 -19.95 -8.62
N SER A 97 28.67 -21.22 -8.53
CA SER A 97 28.09 -21.94 -9.67
C SER A 97 26.63 -21.59 -9.98
N GLU A 98 25.86 -20.99 -9.06
CA GLU A 98 24.39 -20.90 -9.21
C GLU A 98 23.90 -19.57 -9.81
N LEU A 99 24.74 -18.53 -9.82
CA LEU A 99 24.39 -17.21 -10.38
C LEU A 99 24.62 -17.09 -11.89
N THR A 100 25.43 -17.96 -12.49
CA THR A 100 25.76 -17.91 -13.92
C THR A 100 24.76 -18.64 -14.81
N ASP A 101 23.99 -19.60 -14.26
CA ASP A 101 22.96 -20.35 -15.00
C ASP A 101 21.63 -19.59 -15.12
N ILE A 102 21.33 -18.68 -14.19
CA ILE A 102 20.10 -17.87 -14.22
C ILE A 102 20.17 -16.78 -15.31
N LEU A 103 21.37 -16.28 -15.65
CA LEU A 103 21.56 -15.19 -16.61
C LEU A 103 21.64 -15.66 -18.08
N LYS A 104 21.88 -16.95 -18.35
CA LYS A 104 21.96 -17.50 -19.72
C LYS A 104 20.61 -17.97 -20.29
N SER A 105 19.59 -18.15 -19.46
CA SER A 105 18.26 -18.60 -19.91
C SER A 105 17.37 -17.48 -20.46
N SER A 106 17.78 -16.21 -20.33
CA SER A 106 16.97 -15.02 -20.72
C SER A 106 17.15 -14.54 -22.17
N ALA A 107 17.94 -15.25 -23.01
CA ALA A 107 18.35 -14.74 -24.33
C ALA A 107 18.03 -15.65 -25.52
N GLN A 108 16.92 -16.39 -25.49
CA GLN A 108 16.39 -17.05 -26.70
C GLN A 108 14.91 -16.70 -26.92
N ILE A 109 14.71 -15.64 -27.70
CA ILE A 109 13.47 -15.39 -28.43
C ILE A 109 13.54 -16.26 -29.69
N HIS A 110 12.70 -17.28 -29.82
CA HIS A 110 12.19 -17.75 -31.11
C HIS A 110 10.80 -18.41 -30.95
N PRO A 111 9.91 -18.29 -31.96
CA PRO A 111 8.47 -18.54 -31.86
C PRO A 111 8.11 -20.00 -32.22
N ILE A 112 6.90 -20.45 -31.83
CA ILE A 112 6.06 -21.58 -32.33
C ILE A 112 5.30 -22.18 -31.13
N ALA A 113 4.01 -21.89 -30.96
CA ALA A 113 2.83 -22.57 -31.49
C ALA A 113 2.23 -23.61 -30.52
N THR A 114 0.97 -23.34 -30.17
CA THR A 114 -0.13 -24.29 -29.90
C THR A 114 0.06 -25.42 -28.89
N SER A 115 -0.61 -25.29 -27.73
CA SER A 115 -1.51 -26.34 -27.24
C SER A 115 -2.64 -25.72 -26.40
N PRO A 116 -3.87 -26.25 -26.46
CA PRO A 116 -5.07 -25.58 -25.96
C PRO A 116 -5.47 -26.04 -24.55
N VAL A 117 -6.47 -25.34 -23.99
CA VAL A 117 -7.31 -25.74 -22.82
C VAL A 117 -6.64 -25.41 -21.47
N GLU A 118 -7.17 -24.65 -20.52
CA GLU A 118 -8.52 -24.17 -20.21
C GLU A 118 -8.43 -22.97 -19.25
N ASN A 119 -9.46 -22.12 -19.27
CA ASN A 119 -9.80 -21.14 -18.24
C ASN A 119 -8.99 -19.82 -18.18
N SER A 120 -9.28 -18.91 -19.11
CA SER A 120 -8.90 -17.49 -19.01
C SER A 120 -10.07 -16.61 -19.46
N GLU A 121 -11.15 -16.62 -18.68
CA GLU A 121 -12.32 -15.75 -18.92
C GLU A 121 -12.08 -14.31 -18.43
N SER A 122 -11.00 -14.05 -17.70
CA SER A 122 -10.68 -12.73 -17.12
C SER A 122 -9.90 -11.78 -18.05
N ASP A 123 -9.13 -12.30 -19.01
CA ASP A 123 -8.25 -11.47 -19.87
C ASP A 123 -9.01 -10.85 -21.07
N VAL A 124 -10.11 -11.48 -21.48
CA VAL A 124 -10.93 -11.00 -22.61
C VAL A 124 -11.79 -9.81 -22.18
N GLU A 125 -12.35 -9.82 -20.96
CA GLU A 125 -13.16 -8.71 -20.44
C GLU A 125 -12.34 -7.43 -20.26
N GLU A 126 -11.11 -7.51 -19.74
CA GLU A 126 -10.29 -6.31 -19.50
C GLU A 126 -9.86 -5.65 -20.82
N SER A 127 -9.55 -6.45 -21.85
CA SER A 127 -9.21 -5.98 -23.19
C SER A 127 -10.41 -5.32 -23.89
N GLN A 128 -11.61 -5.90 -23.78
CA GLN A 128 -12.84 -5.32 -24.31
C GLN A 128 -13.25 -4.04 -23.55
N GLU A 129 -13.10 -4.00 -22.23
CA GLU A 129 -13.34 -2.80 -21.43
C GLU A 129 -12.38 -1.66 -21.82
N LYS A 130 -11.14 -1.99 -22.15
CA LYS A 130 -10.15 -1.00 -22.59
C LYS A 130 -10.50 -0.42 -23.96
N LEU A 131 -10.87 -1.27 -24.92
CA LEU A 131 -11.33 -0.84 -26.24
C LEU A 131 -12.61 -0.01 -26.17
N THR A 132 -13.59 -0.41 -25.35
CA THR A 132 -14.83 0.37 -25.16
C THR A 132 -14.57 1.72 -24.49
N ARG A 133 -13.60 1.81 -23.55
CA ARG A 133 -13.14 3.08 -22.99
C ARG A 133 -12.49 3.96 -24.04
N GLU A 134 -11.63 3.38 -24.88
CA GLU A 134 -10.94 4.10 -25.95
C GLU A 134 -11.91 4.64 -27.01
N LEU A 135 -12.87 3.82 -27.44
CA LEU A 135 -13.97 4.22 -28.33
C LEU A 135 -14.84 5.33 -27.73
N ARG A 136 -15.13 5.27 -26.43
CA ARG A 136 -15.84 6.38 -25.73
C ARG A 136 -15.00 7.65 -25.70
N LEU A 137 -13.70 7.54 -25.46
CA LEU A 137 -12.81 8.69 -25.42
C LEU A 137 -12.63 9.33 -26.80
N SER A 138 -12.48 8.53 -27.86
CA SER A 138 -12.39 9.03 -29.22
C SER A 138 -13.69 9.71 -29.65
N SER A 139 -14.85 9.13 -29.30
CA SER A 139 -16.16 9.74 -29.52
C SER A 139 -16.29 11.10 -28.81
N ILE A 140 -15.83 11.24 -27.56
CA ILE A 140 -15.87 12.53 -26.85
C ILE A 140 -14.90 13.55 -27.48
N ARG A 141 -13.72 13.13 -27.97
CA ARG A 141 -12.76 14.03 -28.62
C ARG A 141 -13.25 14.55 -29.98
N ALA A 142 -14.06 13.76 -30.69
CA ALA A 142 -14.63 14.12 -31.99
C ALA A 142 -15.95 14.90 -31.88
N ALA A 143 -16.51 15.05 -30.67
CA ALA A 143 -17.76 15.76 -30.44
C ALA A 143 -17.64 17.25 -30.79
N SER A 144 -18.73 17.79 -31.34
CA SER A 144 -18.82 19.21 -31.68
C SER A 144 -18.91 20.08 -30.42
N MET A 145 -18.56 21.37 -30.52
CA MET A 145 -18.64 22.30 -29.39
C MET A 145 -20.00 22.34 -28.67
N PRO A 146 -21.15 22.47 -29.37
CA PRO A 146 -22.46 22.42 -28.69
C PRO A 146 -22.73 21.08 -28.02
N GLU A 147 -22.28 19.98 -28.62
CA GLU A 147 -22.42 18.63 -28.05
C GLU A 147 -21.56 18.45 -26.80
N LEU A 148 -20.33 18.98 -26.78
CA LEU A 148 -19.46 18.99 -25.60
C LEU A 148 -20.10 19.77 -24.44
N LEU A 149 -20.73 20.92 -24.73
CA LEU A 149 -21.47 21.68 -23.74
C LEU A 149 -22.68 20.90 -23.21
N GLU A 150 -23.48 20.29 -24.09
CA GLU A 150 -24.61 19.47 -23.66
C GLU A 150 -24.18 18.30 -22.75
N GLN A 151 -23.13 17.58 -23.16
CA GLN A 151 -22.54 16.50 -22.36
C GLN A 151 -22.00 17.00 -21.01
N LEU A 152 -21.43 18.20 -20.95
CA LEU A 152 -20.95 18.82 -19.71
C LEU A 152 -22.11 19.09 -18.76
N TRP A 153 -23.22 19.64 -19.25
CA TRP A 153 -24.41 19.90 -18.44
C TRP A 153 -25.03 18.61 -17.91
N LYS A 154 -25.16 17.58 -18.76
CA LYS A 154 -25.62 16.24 -18.36
C LYS A 154 -24.74 15.64 -17.26
N ALA A 155 -23.41 15.62 -17.47
CA ALA A 155 -22.46 15.09 -16.51
C ALA A 155 -22.46 15.87 -15.17
N ARG A 156 -22.70 17.19 -15.20
CA ARG A 156 -22.88 18.00 -13.97
C ARG A 156 -24.11 17.57 -13.19
N GLY A 157 -25.23 17.34 -13.89
CA GLY A 157 -26.46 16.82 -13.30
C GLY A 157 -26.27 15.45 -12.65
N GLU A 158 -25.66 14.51 -13.37
CA GLU A 158 -25.33 13.16 -12.88
C GLU A 158 -24.43 13.21 -11.64
N LYS A 159 -23.35 14.00 -11.67
CA LYS A 159 -22.47 14.18 -10.51
C LYS A 159 -23.22 14.72 -9.29
N LYS A 160 -24.16 15.65 -9.49
CA LYS A 160 -24.97 16.22 -8.40
C LYS A 160 -25.89 15.16 -7.80
N LYS A 161 -26.54 14.33 -8.63
CA LYS A 161 -27.38 13.21 -8.18
C LYS A 161 -26.56 12.19 -7.38
N LEU A 162 -25.45 11.70 -7.94
CA LEU A 162 -24.56 10.75 -7.26
C LEU A 162 -24.05 11.31 -5.92
N ARG A 163 -23.65 12.58 -5.87
CA ARG A 163 -23.21 13.22 -4.62
C ARG A 163 -24.35 13.32 -3.58
N LYS A 164 -25.61 13.39 -4.00
CA LYS A 164 -26.75 13.39 -3.08
C LYS A 164 -26.94 11.98 -2.51
N THR A 165 -27.06 10.97 -3.37
CA THR A 165 -27.20 9.56 -2.97
C THR A 165 -26.09 9.09 -2.04
N LEU A 166 -24.83 9.37 -2.38
CA LEU A 166 -23.69 8.98 -1.54
C LEU A 166 -23.71 9.68 -0.18
N ARG A 167 -24.17 10.94 -0.11
CA ARG A 167 -24.29 11.65 1.18
C ARG A 167 -25.42 11.10 2.03
N GLU A 168 -26.58 10.79 1.45
CA GLU A 168 -27.70 10.19 2.16
C GLU A 168 -27.30 8.83 2.76
N PHE A 169 -26.54 8.03 2.01
CA PHE A 169 -25.98 6.78 2.52
C PHE A 169 -24.97 7.02 3.65
N GLU A 170 -23.98 7.89 3.46
CA GLU A 170 -22.95 8.16 4.47
C GLU A 170 -23.54 8.73 5.76
N GLU A 171 -24.56 9.59 5.65
CA GLU A 171 -25.30 10.16 6.78
C GLU A 171 -26.14 9.09 7.50
N GLY A 172 -26.90 8.27 6.76
CA GLY A 172 -27.65 7.17 7.33
C GLY A 172 -26.74 6.15 8.04
N PHE A 173 -25.59 5.84 7.44
CA PHE A 173 -24.59 4.96 8.03
C PHE A 173 -24.02 5.55 9.32
N TYR A 174 -23.68 6.84 9.32
CA TYR A 174 -23.18 7.53 10.51
C TYR A 174 -24.21 7.55 11.63
N GLN A 175 -25.48 7.81 11.32
CA GLN A 175 -26.56 7.85 12.30
C GLN A 175 -26.82 6.47 12.94
N GLN A 176 -26.63 5.38 12.19
CA GLN A 176 -26.83 4.01 12.69
C GLN A 176 -25.62 3.47 13.45
N ASN A 177 -24.40 3.72 12.96
CA ASN A 177 -23.18 3.09 13.45
C ASN A 177 -22.32 4.02 14.33
N GLY A 178 -22.65 5.30 14.41
CA GLY A 178 -21.88 6.31 15.15
C GLY A 178 -20.46 6.55 14.60
N ARG A 179 -20.16 6.09 13.38
CA ARG A 179 -18.85 6.20 12.73
C ARG A 179 -19.00 6.43 11.24
N ASN A 180 -17.98 7.01 10.61
CA ASN A 180 -17.94 7.19 9.16
C ASN A 180 -17.80 5.85 8.41
N VAL A 181 -18.29 5.83 7.16
CA VAL A 181 -18.19 4.72 6.21
C VAL A 181 -16.71 4.43 5.90
N GLN A 182 -16.27 3.19 6.13
CA GLN A 182 -14.93 2.71 5.76
C GLN A 182 -14.95 2.01 4.41
N LYS A 183 -13.82 1.45 3.97
CA LYS A 183 -13.74 0.81 2.65
C LYS A 183 -14.57 -0.48 2.60
N GLU A 184 -14.58 -1.24 3.69
CA GLU A 184 -15.35 -2.49 3.80
C GLU A 184 -16.86 -2.21 3.75
N ASP A 185 -17.30 -1.07 4.30
CA ASP A 185 -18.72 -0.70 4.38
C ASP A 185 -19.30 -0.13 3.07
N ARG A 186 -18.47 0.10 2.03
CA ARG A 186 -18.94 0.69 0.76
C ARG A 186 -19.72 -0.27 -0.11
N GLY A 187 -19.75 -1.56 0.22
CA GLY A 187 -20.42 -2.60 -0.57
C GLY A 187 -21.80 -2.21 -1.10
N PRO A 188 -22.72 -1.68 -0.25
CA PRO A 188 -24.07 -1.30 -0.69
C PRO A 188 -24.14 -0.16 -1.72
N MET A 189 -23.12 0.70 -1.80
CA MET A 189 -23.06 1.87 -2.71
C MET A 189 -21.86 1.82 -3.66
N LEU A 190 -21.29 0.63 -3.88
CA LEU A 190 -20.02 0.49 -4.59
C LEU A 190 -20.10 1.03 -6.01
N ASP A 191 -21.21 0.76 -6.70
CA ASP A 191 -21.44 1.20 -8.07
C ASP A 191 -21.60 2.71 -8.14
N GLU A 192 -22.33 3.34 -7.24
CA GLU A 192 -22.48 4.79 -7.16
C GLU A 192 -21.13 5.47 -6.90
N TYR A 193 -20.28 4.89 -6.05
CA TYR A 193 -18.91 5.39 -5.86
C TYR A 193 -18.07 5.25 -7.14
N ARG A 194 -18.18 4.13 -7.86
CA ARG A 194 -17.46 3.93 -9.14
C ARG A 194 -17.95 4.92 -10.19
N GLU A 195 -19.25 5.06 -10.35
CA GLU A 195 -19.88 6.00 -11.29
C GLU A 195 -19.54 7.44 -10.94
N TYR A 196 -19.54 7.84 -9.67
CA TYR A 196 -19.14 9.19 -9.26
C TYR A 196 -17.70 9.50 -9.70
N LYS A 197 -16.78 8.54 -9.56
CA LYS A 197 -15.39 8.69 -10.03
C LYS A 197 -15.33 8.78 -11.55
N LYS A 198 -16.08 7.97 -12.29
CA LYS A 198 -16.16 8.01 -13.76
C LYS A 198 -16.69 9.36 -14.25
N VAL A 199 -17.83 9.82 -13.72
CA VAL A 199 -18.44 11.10 -14.08
C VAL A 199 -17.51 12.27 -13.71
N LYS A 200 -16.83 12.22 -12.57
CA LYS A 200 -15.83 13.24 -12.19
C LYS A 200 -14.67 13.32 -13.18
N ALA A 201 -14.19 12.17 -13.68
CA ALA A 201 -13.16 12.14 -14.72
C ALA A 201 -13.69 12.67 -16.07
N LYS A 202 -14.91 12.26 -16.46
CA LYS A 202 -15.59 12.75 -17.68
C LYS A 202 -15.76 14.28 -17.66
N LEU A 203 -16.15 14.86 -16.53
CA LEU A 203 -16.26 16.32 -16.39
C LEU A 203 -14.94 17.04 -16.63
N ARG A 204 -13.84 16.55 -16.04
CA ARG A 204 -12.51 17.13 -16.28
C ARG A 204 -12.12 17.05 -17.75
N LEU A 205 -12.38 15.92 -18.41
CA LEU A 205 -12.12 15.76 -19.83
C LEU A 205 -12.91 16.76 -20.67
N LEU A 206 -14.22 16.89 -20.42
CA LEU A 206 -15.08 17.83 -21.14
C LEU A 206 -14.63 19.28 -20.91
N GLU A 207 -14.31 19.67 -19.68
CA GLU A 207 -13.77 20.99 -19.36
C GLU A 207 -12.48 21.29 -20.14
N VAL A 208 -11.56 20.33 -20.20
CA VAL A 208 -10.30 20.47 -20.97
C VAL A 208 -10.55 20.57 -22.48
N LEU A 209 -11.45 19.76 -23.03
CA LEU A 209 -11.75 19.79 -24.47
C LEU A 209 -12.40 21.10 -24.89
N ILE A 210 -13.33 21.60 -24.08
CA ILE A 210 -13.97 22.92 -24.27
C ILE A 210 -12.92 24.02 -24.23
N SER A 211 -12.05 24.04 -23.21
CA SER A 211 -10.95 25.02 -23.12
C SER A 211 -9.96 24.97 -24.28
N LYS A 212 -9.81 23.82 -24.95
CA LYS A 212 -8.96 23.69 -26.14
C LYS A 212 -9.66 24.15 -27.43
N GLN A 213 -10.99 24.02 -27.53
CA GLN A 213 -11.77 24.44 -28.69
C GLN A 213 -12.13 25.94 -28.67
N ASP A 214 -12.11 26.57 -27.49
CA ASP A 214 -12.25 28.03 -27.32
C ASP A 214 -10.88 28.68 -27.12
N PRO A 215 -10.11 29.02 -28.18
CA PRO A 215 -8.83 29.70 -28.06
C PRO A 215 -8.94 31.16 -27.60
N SER A 216 -10.16 31.70 -27.47
CA SER A 216 -10.42 33.08 -27.06
C SER A 216 -10.49 33.30 -25.55
N LYS A 217 -10.03 32.34 -24.73
CA LYS A 217 -10.07 32.42 -23.27
C LYS A 217 -8.69 32.46 -22.63
#